data_AF-A0A7K0NA68-F1
#
_entry.id   AF-A0A7K0NA68-F1
#
_cell.length_a   1.000
_cell.length_b   1.000
_cell.length_c   1.000
_cell.angle_alpha   90.00
_cell.angle_beta   90.00
_cell.angle_gamma   90.00
#
_symmetry.space_group_name_H-M   'P 1'
#
loop_
_entity.id
_entity.type
_entity.pdbx_description
1 polymer ?
#
loop_
_entity_poly.entity_id
_entity_poly.type
_entity_poly.pdbx_seq_one_letter_code
_entity_poly.pdbx_strand_id
1 'polypeptide(L)'
;MAGIPEHLLKRAQEAREKAAADAAGASAPTAASSDAGSRIPADLLERSKSARGAVALAEKPGAVVAGAPTNGSIPYGAGPGGHTQRLLTVVKSGSIQDVKAVPVDKVHTWPHLLGIEFVAALACTAFVFMFSWFVNAPLLQAANFNRTPNPSKAPWYFLGLQELLTMFHPMIAGVTIPGMGIIALMFAPYLDRNESNRPEDRKFMTSLMTVHLMFWAVLVIIGSFFRGPGFNFVFPWREGIFFEL
;
A
#
# COMPACT_ATOMS: atom_id res chain seq x y z
N MET A 1 12.74 24.19 29.67
CA MET A 1 14.05 23.88 29.03
C MET A 1 14.79 22.91 29.92
N ALA A 2 14.68 21.60 29.65
CA ALA A 2 15.45 20.60 30.39
C ALA A 2 16.81 20.45 29.73
N GLY A 3 17.88 20.84 30.42
CA GLY A 3 19.25 20.74 29.94
C GLY A 3 19.65 19.27 29.75
N ILE A 4 20.40 19.00 28.69
CA ILE A 4 20.94 17.68 28.40
C ILE A 4 21.84 17.27 29.57
N PRO A 5 21.60 16.11 30.21
CA PRO A 5 22.35 15.70 31.39
C PRO A 5 23.82 15.42 31.05
N GLU A 6 24.74 15.97 31.85
CA GLU A 6 26.19 16.08 31.59
C GLU A 6 26.90 14.74 31.26
N HIS A 7 26.39 13.64 31.79
CA HIS A 7 26.96 12.31 31.55
C HIS A 7 26.81 11.84 30.09
N LEU A 8 25.84 12.38 29.33
CA LEU A 8 25.68 12.08 27.90
C LEU A 8 26.67 12.86 27.04
N LEU A 9 27.01 14.08 27.44
CA LEU A 9 28.03 14.89 26.76
C LEU A 9 29.42 14.28 26.94
N LYS A 10 29.72 13.77 28.14
CA LYS A 10 31.00 13.11 28.43
C LYS A 10 31.20 11.83 27.60
N ARG A 11 30.16 10.99 27.48
CA ARG A 11 30.21 9.80 26.61
C ARG A 11 30.34 10.15 25.12
N ALA A 12 29.70 11.23 24.68
CA ALA A 12 29.81 11.69 23.29
C ALA A 12 31.21 12.23 22.98
N GLN A 13 31.87 12.88 23.94
CA GLN A 13 33.26 13.32 23.83
C GLN A 13 34.24 12.15 23.79
N GLU A 14 34.10 11.18 24.70
CA GLU A 14 34.94 9.97 24.71
C GLU A 14 34.79 9.15 23.41
N ALA A 15 33.57 9.07 22.85
CA ALA A 15 33.34 8.42 21.57
C ALA A 15 33.99 9.17 20.39
N ARG A 16 34.00 10.51 20.43
CA ARG A 16 34.67 11.34 19.41
C ARG A 16 36.18 11.25 19.51
N GLU A 17 36.75 11.23 20.71
CA GLU A 17 38.19 11.09 20.93
C GLU A 17 38.68 9.72 20.48
N LYS A 18 37.92 8.66 20.76
CA LYS A 18 38.21 7.31 20.26
C LYS A 18 38.19 7.23 18.73
N ALA A 19 37.19 7.85 18.10
CA ALA A 19 37.11 7.92 16.63
C ALA A 19 38.24 8.76 16.01
N ALA A 20 38.70 9.80 16.69
CA ALA A 20 39.83 10.62 16.25
C ALA A 20 41.17 9.87 16.40
N ALA A 21 41.33 9.07 17.45
CA ALA A 21 42.50 8.21 17.65
C ALA A 21 42.60 7.11 16.59
N ASP A 22 41.46 6.49 16.22
CA ASP A 22 41.39 5.48 15.16
C ASP A 22 41.70 6.09 13.77
N ALA A 23 41.37 7.37 13.55
CA ALA A 23 41.68 8.09 12.31
C ALA A 23 43.16 8.51 12.21
N ALA A 24 43.83 8.73 13.35
CA ALA A 24 45.24 9.13 13.39
C ALA A 24 46.23 7.96 13.24
N GLY A 25 45.75 6.71 13.32
CA GLY A 25 46.58 5.50 13.23
C GLY A 25 46.90 4.99 11.80
N ALA A 26 46.42 5.65 10.74
CA ALA A 26 46.57 5.17 9.37
C ALA A 26 47.81 5.75 8.65
N SER A 27 49.00 5.27 9.02
CA SER A 27 50.22 5.39 8.20
C SER A 27 51.05 4.11 8.29
N ALA A 28 51.26 3.41 7.18
CA ALA A 28 52.08 2.19 7.05
C ALA A 28 53.50 2.53 6.55
N PRO A 29 54.48 1.59 6.41
CA PRO A 29 54.52 0.16 6.83
C PRO A 29 55.86 -0.27 7.51
N THR A 30 55.91 -1.44 8.17
CA THR A 30 57.10 -2.34 8.19
C THR A 30 56.76 -3.73 8.74
N ALA A 31 57.43 -4.75 8.20
CA ALA A 31 57.27 -6.17 8.52
C ALA A 31 57.94 -6.58 9.85
N ALA A 32 57.26 -7.41 10.65
CA ALA A 32 57.79 -8.60 11.34
C ALA A 32 56.79 -9.13 12.39
N SER A 33 56.57 -10.45 12.33
CA SER A 33 56.17 -11.43 13.34
C SER A 33 55.40 -11.06 14.63
N SER A 34 54.46 -11.97 14.93
CA SER A 34 53.94 -12.41 16.24
C SER A 34 52.66 -11.75 16.79
N ASP A 35 51.58 -12.50 16.54
CA ASP A 35 50.60 -13.03 17.50
C ASP A 35 49.56 -12.12 18.18
N ALA A 36 48.37 -12.73 18.28
CA ALA A 36 47.20 -12.42 19.08
C ALA A 36 46.33 -11.20 18.71
N GLY A 37 45.20 -11.48 18.03
CA GLY A 37 43.93 -10.81 18.34
C GLY A 37 43.25 -9.96 17.25
N SER A 38 43.21 -10.37 15.98
CA SER A 38 42.44 -9.67 14.94
C SER A 38 41.59 -10.63 14.07
N ARG A 39 40.35 -10.83 14.56
CA ARG A 39 39.04 -11.30 14.04
C ARG A 39 38.75 -11.72 12.59
N ILE A 40 39.70 -11.87 11.66
CA ILE A 40 39.39 -12.49 10.35
C ILE A 40 40.51 -13.48 9.98
N PRO A 41 40.21 -14.79 9.94
CA PRO A 41 41.19 -15.79 9.56
C PRO A 41 41.56 -15.62 8.06
N ALA A 42 42.84 -15.82 7.75
CA ALA A 42 43.45 -15.42 6.47
C ALA A 42 42.85 -16.14 5.25
N ASP A 43 42.30 -17.32 5.46
CA ASP A 43 41.58 -18.14 4.49
C ASP A 43 40.30 -17.45 3.97
N LEU A 44 39.60 -16.69 4.81
CA LEU A 44 38.41 -15.94 4.40
C LEU A 44 38.76 -14.69 3.59
N LEU A 45 39.91 -14.08 3.86
CA LEU A 45 40.41 -12.94 3.08
C LEU A 45 40.90 -13.37 1.70
N GLU A 46 41.63 -14.49 1.60
CA GLU A 46 42.05 -15.04 0.31
C GLU A 46 40.84 -15.46 -0.56
N ARG A 47 39.82 -16.06 0.06
CA ARG A 47 38.56 -16.40 -0.61
C ARG A 47 37.81 -15.14 -1.11
N SER A 48 37.82 -14.06 -0.33
CA SER A 48 37.18 -12.80 -0.76
C SER A 48 37.94 -12.12 -1.92
N LYS A 49 39.28 -12.22 -1.93
CA LYS A 49 40.12 -11.67 -2.99
C LYS A 49 39.99 -12.46 -4.30
N SER A 50 39.91 -13.80 -4.21
CA SER A 50 39.69 -14.64 -5.40
C SER A 50 38.28 -14.45 -5.98
N ALA A 51 37.26 -14.23 -5.14
CA ALA A 51 35.91 -13.88 -5.61
C ALA A 51 35.85 -12.50 -6.28
N ARG A 52 36.67 -11.53 -5.83
CA ARG A 52 36.71 -10.18 -6.42
C ARG A 52 37.38 -10.13 -7.80
N GLY A 53 38.27 -11.10 -8.09
CA GLY A 53 38.93 -11.25 -9.40
C GLY A 53 38.08 -11.93 -10.48
N ALA A 54 36.96 -12.58 -10.10
CA ALA A 54 36.11 -13.34 -11.02
C ALA A 54 34.92 -12.55 -11.60
N VAL A 55 34.82 -11.24 -11.34
CA VAL A 55 33.70 -10.39 -11.81
C VAL A 55 33.89 -9.92 -13.27
N ALA A 56 34.90 -10.42 -13.98
CA ALA A 56 35.09 -10.10 -15.39
C ALA A 56 35.55 -11.31 -16.20
N LEU A 57 34.65 -12.26 -16.51
CA LEU A 57 34.72 -13.00 -17.78
C LEU A 57 33.42 -13.77 -18.11
N ALA A 58 32.83 -13.38 -19.24
CA ALA A 58 32.13 -14.20 -20.23
C ALA A 58 30.99 -15.15 -19.78
N GLU A 59 29.78 -14.72 -20.13
CA GLU A 59 28.65 -15.56 -20.50
C GLU A 59 29.04 -16.53 -21.63
N LYS A 60 28.93 -17.84 -21.38
CA LYS A 60 28.85 -18.86 -22.44
C LYS A 60 28.01 -20.05 -21.95
N PRO A 61 26.93 -20.41 -22.65
CA PRO A 61 26.07 -21.51 -22.25
C PRO A 61 26.65 -22.82 -22.78
N GLY A 62 26.63 -23.87 -21.95
CA GLY A 62 26.81 -25.25 -22.42
C GLY A 62 27.58 -26.14 -21.46
N ALA A 63 26.86 -27.08 -20.83
CA ALA A 63 27.18 -28.50 -20.92
C ALA A 63 26.14 -29.27 -20.09
N VAL A 64 25.26 -29.98 -20.79
CA VAL A 64 24.38 -30.99 -20.19
C VAL A 64 25.28 -32.14 -19.75
N VAL A 65 25.38 -32.38 -18.44
CA VAL A 65 26.07 -33.57 -17.92
C VAL A 65 25.09 -34.73 -18.00
N ALA A 66 25.32 -35.63 -18.95
CA ALA A 66 24.64 -36.90 -19.03
C ALA A 66 25.20 -37.85 -17.95
N GLY A 67 24.34 -38.30 -17.03
CA GLY A 67 24.63 -39.38 -16.08
C GLY A 67 23.94 -40.67 -16.50
N ALA A 68 24.68 -41.78 -16.54
CA ALA A 68 24.21 -43.10 -16.93
C ALA A 68 23.10 -43.65 -15.99
N PRO A 69 22.20 -44.54 -16.47
CA PRO A 69 21.11 -45.05 -15.65
C PRO A 69 21.64 -46.14 -14.72
N THR A 70 21.44 -45.97 -13.41
CA THR A 70 21.61 -47.05 -12.45
C THR A 70 20.30 -47.29 -11.71
N ASN A 71 19.95 -48.57 -11.65
CA ASN A 71 18.73 -49.13 -11.11
C ASN A 71 18.41 -48.64 -9.69
N GLY A 72 17.13 -48.28 -9.49
CA GLY A 72 16.35 -48.68 -8.33
C GLY A 72 16.98 -48.50 -6.94
N SER A 73 17.25 -47.26 -6.54
CA SER A 73 17.10 -46.77 -5.16
C SER A 73 17.41 -45.28 -5.16
N ILE A 74 16.51 -44.47 -4.60
CA ILE A 74 16.66 -43.01 -4.57
C ILE A 74 17.87 -42.71 -3.66
N PRO A 75 18.99 -42.16 -4.18
CA PRO A 75 20.08 -41.74 -3.33
C PRO A 75 19.62 -40.44 -2.66
N TYR A 76 19.39 -40.48 -1.35
CA TYR A 76 19.33 -39.25 -0.55
C TYR A 76 20.73 -38.64 -0.58
N GLY A 77 20.97 -37.77 -1.56
CA GLY A 77 22.21 -37.02 -1.69
C GLY A 77 22.39 -36.15 -0.45
N ALA A 78 23.40 -36.48 0.36
CA ALA A 78 23.87 -35.63 1.43
C ALA A 78 24.32 -34.29 0.81
N GLY A 79 23.70 -33.19 1.25
CA GLY A 79 24.20 -31.86 0.91
C GLY A 79 25.62 -31.67 1.44
N PRO A 80 26.44 -30.78 0.86
CA PRO A 80 27.79 -30.51 1.35
C PRO A 80 27.74 -30.16 2.85
N GLY A 81 28.28 -31.05 3.70
CA GLY A 81 28.27 -30.91 5.16
C GLY A 81 27.43 -31.94 5.94
N GLY A 82 26.78 -32.91 5.30
CA GLY A 82 26.11 -34.02 6.01
C GLY A 82 24.78 -33.65 6.70
N HIS A 83 24.21 -32.49 6.38
CA HIS A 83 22.87 -32.14 6.85
C HIS A 83 21.80 -32.78 5.95
N THR A 84 20.80 -33.44 6.57
CA THR A 84 19.65 -34.09 5.91
C THR A 84 18.61 -33.11 5.37
N GLN A 85 18.84 -31.80 5.50
CA GLN A 85 17.96 -30.78 4.97
C GLN A 85 18.40 -30.41 3.55
N ARG A 86 17.56 -30.72 2.56
CA ARG A 86 17.77 -30.31 1.17
C ARG A 86 17.49 -28.81 1.07
N LEU A 87 18.54 -27.99 0.97
CA LEU A 87 18.44 -26.56 0.68
C LEU A 87 17.83 -26.39 -0.71
N LEU A 88 16.51 -26.20 -0.78
CA LEU A 88 15.80 -26.12 -2.07
C LEU A 88 16.07 -24.79 -2.77
N THR A 89 16.18 -23.68 -2.04
CA THR A 89 16.72 -22.39 -2.50
C THR A 89 17.13 -21.54 -1.31
N VAL A 90 18.23 -20.77 -1.43
CA VAL A 90 18.53 -19.69 -0.49
C VAL A 90 17.67 -18.49 -0.90
N VAL A 91 16.63 -18.21 -0.13
CA VAL A 91 15.86 -16.98 -0.31
C VAL A 91 16.71 -15.82 0.20
N LYS A 92 17.01 -14.87 -0.67
CA LYS A 92 17.76 -13.66 -0.31
C LYS A 92 16.98 -12.92 0.78
N SER A 93 17.57 -12.80 1.96
CA SER A 93 16.95 -12.29 3.19
C SER A 93 16.24 -10.93 3.03
N GLY A 94 16.61 -10.14 2.02
CA GLY A 94 15.99 -8.86 1.71
C GLY A 94 14.52 -8.91 1.27
N SER A 95 13.96 -10.06 0.89
CA SER A 95 12.53 -10.17 0.55
C SER A 95 11.64 -10.64 1.70
N ILE A 96 12.22 -11.09 2.82
CA ILE A 96 11.48 -11.64 3.98
C ILE A 96 11.36 -10.59 5.09
N GLN A 97 12.31 -9.66 5.16
CA GLN A 97 12.29 -8.56 6.13
C GLN A 97 12.10 -7.26 5.36
N ASP A 98 10.90 -6.70 5.46
CA ASP A 98 10.63 -5.32 5.06
C ASP A 98 11.46 -4.39 5.98
N VAL A 99 12.67 -4.05 5.55
CA VAL A 99 13.58 -3.15 6.28
C VAL A 99 13.04 -1.74 6.10
N LYS A 100 11.93 -1.43 6.79
CA LYS A 100 11.47 -0.05 6.94
C LYS A 100 12.57 0.71 7.68
N ALA A 101 12.96 1.87 7.13
CA ALA A 101 14.02 2.72 7.67
C ALA A 101 13.77 3.18 9.13
N VAL A 102 12.53 3.03 9.62
CA VAL A 102 12.15 3.29 11.00
C VAL A 102 11.63 1.98 11.61
N PRO A 103 12.19 1.53 12.75
CA PRO A 103 11.62 0.44 13.53
C PRO A 103 10.17 0.78 13.88
N VAL A 104 9.22 0.08 13.27
CA VAL A 104 7.80 0.22 13.59
C VAL A 104 7.52 -0.71 14.76
N ASP A 105 6.88 -0.19 15.81
CA ASP A 105 6.39 -1.01 16.91
C ASP A 105 5.29 -1.95 16.40
N LYS A 106 5.61 -3.24 16.31
CA LYS A 106 4.70 -4.27 15.80
C LYS A 106 4.05 -4.97 16.98
N VAL A 107 2.74 -4.81 17.10
CA VAL A 107 1.92 -5.54 18.06
C VAL A 107 1.28 -6.76 17.41
N HIS A 108 0.97 -7.77 18.21
CA HIS A 108 0.23 -8.94 17.72
C HIS A 108 -1.19 -8.54 17.30
N THR A 109 -1.63 -9.02 16.13
CA THR A 109 -2.97 -8.79 15.57
C THR A 109 -4.08 -9.15 16.56
N TRP A 110 -3.90 -10.24 17.28
CA TRP A 110 -4.73 -10.63 18.40
C TRP A 110 -4.01 -10.30 19.72
N PRO A 111 -4.64 -9.63 20.69
CA PRO A 111 -6.02 -9.13 20.71
C PRO A 111 -6.20 -7.69 20.18
N HIS A 112 -5.12 -6.96 19.87
CA HIS A 112 -5.13 -5.50 19.70
C HIS A 112 -5.94 -5.01 18.48
N LEU A 113 -5.69 -5.58 17.29
CA LEU A 113 -6.39 -5.18 16.07
C LEU A 113 -7.80 -5.79 16.04
N LEU A 114 -7.89 -7.10 16.27
CA LEU A 114 -9.14 -7.85 16.16
C LEU A 114 -10.21 -7.36 17.14
N GLY A 115 -9.82 -6.97 18.36
CA GLY A 115 -10.75 -6.43 19.35
C GLY A 115 -11.38 -5.11 18.89
N ILE A 116 -10.58 -4.18 18.35
CA ILE A 116 -11.06 -2.88 17.87
C ILE A 116 -11.94 -3.04 16.62
N GLU A 117 -11.54 -3.89 15.68
CA GLU A 117 -12.33 -4.16 14.48
C GLU A 117 -13.67 -4.82 14.80
N PHE A 118 -13.70 -5.75 15.78
CA PHE A 118 -14.95 -6.35 16.23
C PHE A 118 -15.90 -5.32 16.86
N VAL A 119 -15.37 -4.42 17.70
CA VAL A 119 -16.15 -3.30 18.27
C VAL A 119 -16.64 -2.36 17.17
N ALA A 120 -15.82 -2.02 16.19
CA ALA A 120 -16.23 -1.20 15.05
C ALA A 120 -17.33 -1.87 14.22
N ALA A 121 -17.23 -3.19 13.98
CA ALA A 121 -18.26 -3.95 13.28
C ALA A 121 -19.59 -3.99 14.05
N LEU A 122 -19.53 -4.17 15.37
CA LEU A 122 -20.71 -4.07 16.23
C LEU A 122 -21.32 -2.66 16.20
N ALA A 123 -20.49 -1.62 16.23
CA ALA A 123 -20.94 -0.24 16.14
C ALA A 123 -21.61 0.07 14.79
N CYS A 124 -21.02 -0.37 13.67
CA CYS A 124 -21.63 -0.26 12.35
C CYS A 124 -22.96 -1.02 12.26
N THR A 125 -23.02 -2.23 12.83
CA THR A 125 -24.23 -3.05 12.86
C THR A 125 -25.33 -2.38 13.68
N ALA A 126 -24.99 -1.88 14.87
CA ALA A 126 -25.91 -1.14 15.72
C ALA A 126 -26.40 0.15 15.04
N PHE A 127 -25.52 0.88 14.35
CA PHE A 127 -25.90 2.07 13.58
C PHE A 127 -26.92 1.74 12.49
N VAL A 128 -26.65 0.74 11.64
CA VAL A 128 -27.57 0.35 10.57
C VAL A 128 -28.89 -0.20 11.14
N PHE A 129 -28.83 -0.96 12.23
CA PHE A 129 -30.03 -1.48 12.90
C PHE A 129 -30.91 -0.35 13.45
N MET A 130 -30.32 0.61 14.17
CA MET A 130 -31.05 1.77 14.69
C MET A 130 -31.60 2.64 13.54
N PHE A 131 -30.82 2.85 12.48
CA PHE A 131 -31.29 3.59 11.30
C PHE A 131 -32.49 2.91 10.65
N SER A 132 -32.46 1.59 10.47
CA SER A 132 -33.57 0.78 9.94
C SER A 132 -34.82 0.83 10.82
N TRP A 133 -34.65 0.95 12.15
CA TRP A 133 -35.78 1.11 13.07
C TRP A 133 -36.52 2.44 12.86
N PHE A 134 -35.80 3.53 12.61
CA PHE A 134 -36.40 4.86 12.48
C PHE A 134 -36.80 5.22 11.04
N VAL A 135 -36.13 4.67 10.03
CA VAL A 135 -36.32 5.01 8.62
C VAL A 135 -37.03 3.85 7.92
N ASN A 136 -38.33 4.03 7.68
CA ASN A 136 -39.11 3.08 6.88
C ASN A 136 -38.82 3.28 5.39
N ALA A 137 -38.29 2.25 4.72
CA ALA A 137 -38.16 2.19 3.27
C ALA A 137 -39.30 1.35 2.68
N PRO A 138 -40.41 1.96 2.24
CA PRO A 138 -41.55 1.22 1.72
C PRO A 138 -41.19 0.55 0.38
N LEU A 139 -41.61 -0.70 0.20
CA LEU A 139 -41.47 -1.38 -1.07
C LEU A 139 -42.41 -0.76 -2.10
N LEU A 140 -41.89 -0.49 -3.29
CA LEU A 140 -42.68 -0.09 -4.45
C LEU A 140 -43.56 -1.26 -4.95
N GLN A 141 -44.57 -0.93 -5.75
CA GLN A 141 -45.42 -1.94 -6.40
C GLN A 141 -44.59 -2.88 -7.29
N ALA A 142 -45.12 -4.08 -7.53
CA ALA A 142 -44.52 -5.01 -8.48
C ALA A 142 -44.31 -4.34 -9.85
N ALA A 143 -43.20 -4.66 -10.50
CA ALA A 143 -42.80 -4.03 -11.75
C ALA A 143 -43.88 -4.17 -12.83
N ASN A 144 -44.23 -3.06 -13.47
CA ASN A 144 -45.21 -3.01 -14.55
C ASN A 144 -44.57 -2.38 -15.79
N PHE A 145 -44.41 -3.17 -16.86
CA PHE A 145 -43.81 -2.71 -18.12
C PHE A 145 -44.59 -1.59 -18.81
N ASN A 146 -45.89 -1.45 -18.54
CA ASN A 146 -46.75 -0.43 -19.14
C ASN A 146 -46.79 0.88 -18.33
N ARG A 147 -46.08 0.98 -17.20
CA ARG A 147 -46.04 2.19 -16.37
C ARG A 147 -44.65 2.47 -15.84
N THR A 148 -44.06 3.59 -16.28
CA THR A 148 -42.82 4.10 -15.72
C THR A 148 -43.13 4.87 -14.43
N PRO A 149 -42.47 4.54 -13.30
CA PRO A 149 -42.59 5.32 -12.07
C PRO A 149 -42.21 6.79 -12.30
N ASN A 150 -42.98 7.71 -11.72
CA ASN A 150 -42.71 9.14 -11.77
C ASN A 150 -42.80 9.70 -10.34
N PRO A 151 -41.71 10.21 -9.75
CA PRO A 151 -40.40 10.48 -10.33
C PRO A 151 -39.54 9.23 -10.49
N SER A 152 -38.89 9.07 -11.64
CA SER A 152 -37.92 7.99 -11.85
C SER A 152 -36.55 8.39 -11.33
N LYS A 153 -36.36 8.45 -10.01
CA LYS A 153 -35.05 8.72 -9.38
C LYS A 153 -34.26 7.41 -9.22
N ALA A 154 -32.98 7.45 -9.57
CA ALA A 154 -32.03 6.39 -9.30
C ALA A 154 -31.64 6.38 -7.82
N PRO A 155 -31.12 5.26 -7.30
CA PRO A 155 -30.52 5.21 -5.96
C PRO A 155 -29.46 6.31 -5.78
N TRP A 156 -29.31 6.82 -4.55
CA TRP A 156 -28.50 8.00 -4.23
C TRP A 156 -27.04 7.94 -4.74
N TYR A 157 -26.44 6.75 -4.79
CA TYR A 157 -25.08 6.55 -5.29
C TYR A 157 -24.96 6.64 -6.82
N PHE A 158 -26.08 6.52 -7.57
CA PHE A 158 -26.16 6.74 -9.01
C PHE A 158 -26.82 8.06 -9.39
N LEU A 159 -27.39 8.77 -8.44
CA LEU A 159 -28.20 9.94 -8.71
C LEU A 159 -27.36 11.10 -9.29
N GLY A 160 -26.08 11.24 -8.91
CA GLY A 160 -25.17 12.18 -9.56
C GLY A 160 -24.92 11.84 -11.05
N LEU A 161 -24.89 10.54 -11.40
CA LEU A 161 -24.72 10.09 -12.78
C LEU A 161 -26.00 10.34 -13.58
N GLN A 162 -27.16 10.10 -12.96
CA GLN A 162 -28.45 10.43 -13.54
C GLN A 162 -28.57 11.93 -13.84
N GLU A 163 -28.06 12.77 -12.96
CA GLU A 163 -28.08 14.21 -13.19
C GLU A 163 -27.23 14.61 -14.41
N LEU A 164 -26.06 14.00 -14.56
CA LEU A 164 -25.21 14.18 -15.74
C LEU A 164 -25.89 13.72 -17.04
N LEU A 165 -26.70 12.66 -16.98
CA LEU A 165 -27.48 12.14 -18.11
C LEU A 165 -28.57 13.10 -18.59
N THR A 166 -28.96 14.10 -17.79
CA THR A 166 -29.88 15.14 -18.26
C THR A 166 -29.21 16.21 -19.10
N MET A 167 -27.90 16.38 -18.95
CA MET A 167 -27.12 17.46 -19.58
C MET A 167 -26.37 16.97 -20.82
N PHE A 168 -25.94 15.71 -20.83
CA PHE A 168 -25.13 15.14 -21.90
C PHE A 168 -25.79 13.92 -22.54
N HIS A 169 -25.36 13.59 -23.76
CA HIS A 169 -25.78 12.38 -24.45
C HIS A 169 -25.43 11.12 -23.60
N PRO A 170 -26.29 10.07 -23.56
CA PRO A 170 -26.10 8.91 -22.68
C PRO A 170 -24.73 8.23 -22.78
N MET A 171 -24.17 8.13 -23.98
CA MET A 171 -22.81 7.59 -24.17
C MET A 171 -21.73 8.41 -23.47
N ILE A 172 -21.85 9.74 -23.47
CA ILE A 172 -20.85 10.64 -22.89
C ILE A 172 -20.97 10.63 -21.37
N ALA A 173 -22.19 10.83 -20.85
CA ALA A 173 -22.46 10.86 -19.42
C ALA A 173 -22.24 9.51 -18.75
N GLY A 174 -22.74 8.42 -19.35
CA GLY A 174 -22.73 7.09 -18.75
C GLY A 174 -21.44 6.32 -18.93
N VAL A 175 -20.74 6.50 -20.06
CA VAL A 175 -19.58 5.67 -20.43
C VAL A 175 -18.30 6.50 -20.48
N THR A 176 -18.28 7.58 -21.25
CA THR A 176 -17.04 8.35 -21.48
C THR A 176 -16.54 9.05 -20.22
N ILE A 177 -17.38 9.80 -19.51
CA ILE A 177 -16.96 10.56 -18.32
C ILE A 177 -16.53 9.65 -17.16
N PRO A 178 -17.32 8.63 -16.76
CA PRO A 178 -16.87 7.66 -15.74
C PRO A 178 -15.64 6.87 -16.19
N GLY A 179 -15.58 6.47 -17.46
CA GLY A 179 -14.43 5.77 -18.04
C GLY A 179 -13.15 6.60 -17.99
N MET A 180 -13.22 7.89 -18.34
CA MET A 180 -12.11 8.83 -18.17
C MET A 180 -11.71 8.98 -16.70
N GLY A 181 -12.66 8.97 -15.76
CA GLY A 181 -12.39 8.97 -14.33
C GLY A 181 -11.58 7.75 -13.88
N ILE A 182 -11.95 6.55 -14.35
CA ILE A 182 -11.20 5.32 -14.07
C ILE A 182 -9.79 5.37 -14.67
N ILE A 183 -9.66 5.85 -15.91
CA ILE A 183 -8.35 6.02 -16.56
C ILE A 183 -7.49 7.01 -15.76
N ALA A 184 -8.07 8.13 -15.32
CA ALA A 184 -7.37 9.09 -14.47
C ALA A 184 -6.92 8.47 -13.13
N LEU A 185 -7.74 7.62 -12.52
CA LEU A 185 -7.37 6.86 -11.31
C LEU A 185 -6.25 5.83 -11.58
N MET A 186 -6.24 5.20 -12.75
CA MET A 186 -5.16 4.30 -13.16
C MET A 186 -3.83 5.05 -13.35
N PHE A 187 -3.90 6.30 -13.82
CA PHE A 187 -2.74 7.17 -13.92
C PHE A 187 -2.35 7.85 -12.60
N ALA A 188 -3.19 7.80 -11.55
CA ALA A 188 -2.92 8.41 -10.25
C ALA A 188 -1.53 8.09 -9.65
N PRO A 189 -1.03 6.83 -9.62
CA PRO A 189 0.31 6.53 -9.11
C PRO A 189 1.45 7.14 -9.96
N TYR A 190 1.19 7.53 -11.21
CA TYR A 190 2.18 8.15 -12.09
C TYR A 190 2.14 9.68 -12.05
N LEU A 191 0.96 10.26 -11.80
CA LEU A 191 0.79 11.70 -11.58
C LEU A 191 1.35 12.14 -10.22
N ASP A 192 1.22 11.28 -9.22
CA ASP A 192 1.73 11.56 -7.87
C ASP A 192 3.15 11.02 -7.69
N ARG A 193 4.12 11.91 -7.91
CA ARG A 193 5.55 11.61 -7.73
C ARG A 193 6.07 11.93 -6.33
N ASN A 194 5.19 12.23 -5.37
CA ASN A 194 5.64 12.61 -4.05
C ASN A 194 6.22 11.40 -3.30
N GLU A 195 7.39 11.56 -2.69
CA GLU A 195 8.06 10.49 -1.91
C GLU A 195 7.34 10.21 -0.58
N SER A 196 6.64 11.21 -0.05
CA SER A 196 5.88 11.10 1.20
C SER A 196 4.42 10.75 0.96
N ASN A 197 3.92 9.76 1.71
CA ASN A 197 2.50 9.37 1.72
C ASN A 197 1.62 10.28 2.60
N ARG A 198 2.18 11.31 3.25
CA ARG A 198 1.40 12.18 4.14
C ARG A 198 0.43 13.05 3.31
N PRO A 199 -0.84 13.19 3.73
CA PRO A 199 -1.80 14.04 3.03
C PRO A 199 -1.34 15.51 2.91
N GLU A 200 -0.60 15.99 3.89
CA GLU A 200 -0.07 17.37 3.94
C GLU A 200 0.92 17.69 2.83
N ASP A 201 1.66 16.68 2.36
CA ASP A 201 2.66 16.84 1.31
C ASP A 201 2.03 16.69 -0.10
N ARG A 202 0.82 16.12 -0.18
CA ARG A 202 0.10 15.79 -1.44
C ARG A 202 -1.00 16.81 -1.78
N LYS A 203 -0.80 18.08 -1.42
CA LYS A 203 -1.81 19.15 -1.52
C LYS A 203 -2.49 19.24 -2.90
N PHE A 204 -1.72 19.08 -3.98
CA PHE A 204 -2.26 19.10 -5.34
C PHE A 204 -3.26 17.95 -5.58
N MET A 205 -2.85 16.70 -5.34
CA MET A 205 -3.70 15.53 -5.54
C MET A 205 -4.90 15.52 -4.58
N THR A 206 -4.70 15.93 -3.32
CA THR A 206 -5.79 16.09 -2.36
C THR A 206 -6.78 17.16 -2.82
N SER A 207 -6.32 18.33 -3.29
CA SER A 207 -7.21 19.39 -3.78
C SER A 207 -8.00 18.95 -5.02
N LEU A 208 -7.37 18.22 -5.95
CA LEU A 208 -8.03 17.65 -7.12
C LEU A 208 -9.12 16.65 -6.72
N MET A 209 -8.80 15.75 -5.78
CA MET A 209 -9.77 14.79 -5.25
C MET A 209 -10.91 15.49 -4.52
N THR A 210 -10.64 16.54 -3.75
CA THR A 210 -11.67 17.34 -3.09
C THR A 210 -12.59 18.01 -4.11
N VAL A 211 -12.05 18.63 -5.16
CA VAL A 211 -12.87 19.23 -6.24
C VAL A 211 -13.72 18.16 -6.93
N HIS A 212 -13.15 16.99 -7.21
CA HIS A 212 -13.90 15.86 -7.77
C HIS A 212 -15.06 15.42 -6.87
N LEU A 213 -14.82 15.24 -5.57
CA LEU A 213 -15.86 14.89 -4.60
C LEU A 213 -16.93 15.98 -4.46
N MET A 214 -16.54 17.26 -4.46
CA MET A 214 -17.48 18.37 -4.41
C MET A 214 -18.34 18.46 -5.68
N PHE A 215 -17.75 18.24 -6.85
CA PHE A 215 -18.49 18.17 -8.12
C PHE A 215 -19.58 17.09 -8.06
N TRP A 216 -19.23 15.86 -7.65
CA TRP A 216 -20.20 14.77 -7.52
C TRP A 216 -21.23 15.01 -6.41
N ALA A 217 -20.82 15.57 -5.28
CA ALA A 217 -21.73 15.91 -4.18
C ALA A 217 -22.78 16.94 -4.63
N VAL A 218 -22.39 17.97 -5.39
CA VAL A 218 -23.31 18.97 -5.94
C VAL A 218 -24.32 18.32 -6.88
N LEU A 219 -23.88 17.44 -7.80
CA LEU A 219 -24.81 16.72 -8.68
C LEU A 219 -25.80 15.85 -7.89
N VAL A 220 -25.33 15.16 -6.85
CA VAL A 220 -26.19 14.36 -5.97
C VAL A 220 -27.20 15.24 -5.23
N ILE A 221 -26.79 16.41 -4.73
CA ILE A 221 -27.70 17.35 -4.06
C ILE A 221 -28.78 17.86 -5.04
N ILE A 222 -28.39 18.22 -6.27
CA ILE A 222 -29.31 18.69 -7.31
C ILE A 222 -30.33 17.58 -7.65
N GLY A 223 -29.88 16.36 -7.94
CA GLY A 223 -30.80 15.27 -8.26
C GLY A 223 -31.71 14.87 -7.10
N SER A 224 -31.26 15.07 -5.85
CA SER A 224 -32.01 14.66 -4.66
C SER A 224 -33.16 15.63 -4.40
N PHE A 225 -32.86 16.93 -4.38
CA PHE A 225 -33.79 17.95 -3.92
C PHE A 225 -34.43 18.77 -5.04
N PHE A 226 -33.72 19.04 -6.13
CA PHE A 226 -34.17 19.95 -7.20
C PHE A 226 -34.80 19.24 -8.40
N ARG A 227 -34.95 17.91 -8.35
CA ARG A 227 -35.61 17.12 -9.39
C ARG A 227 -36.99 16.65 -8.95
N GLY A 228 -38.00 17.04 -9.74
CA GLY A 228 -39.42 16.77 -9.52
C GLY A 228 -40.04 15.84 -10.57
N PRO A 229 -41.36 15.93 -10.81
CA PRO A 229 -42.06 15.07 -11.76
C PRO A 229 -41.45 15.14 -13.18
N GLY A 230 -41.29 13.97 -13.80
CA GLY A 230 -40.60 13.81 -15.09
C GLY A 230 -39.09 14.05 -15.02
N PHE A 231 -38.51 14.07 -13.81
CA PHE A 231 -37.13 14.48 -13.57
C PHE A 231 -36.82 15.91 -14.06
N ASN A 232 -37.84 16.78 -14.09
CA ASN A 232 -37.67 18.20 -14.42
C ASN A 232 -37.07 18.96 -13.25
N PHE A 233 -36.39 20.06 -13.56
CA PHE A 233 -35.85 20.96 -12.54
C PHE A 233 -36.99 21.74 -11.87
N VAL A 234 -37.09 21.65 -10.55
CA VAL A 234 -38.13 22.28 -9.74
C VAL A 234 -37.50 23.01 -8.55
N PHE A 235 -38.13 24.09 -8.11
CA PHE A 235 -37.70 24.81 -6.91
C PHE A 235 -38.40 24.25 -5.66
N PRO A 236 -37.67 23.66 -4.69
CA PRO A 236 -38.27 22.96 -3.56
C PRO A 236 -39.23 23.81 -2.72
N TRP A 237 -38.94 25.10 -2.56
CA TRP A 237 -39.75 26.04 -1.79
C TRP A 237 -41.03 26.51 -2.48
N ARG A 238 -41.21 26.18 -3.76
CA ARG A 238 -42.41 26.51 -4.54
C ARG A 238 -43.26 25.28 -4.85
N GLU A 239 -42.60 24.18 -5.21
CA GLU A 239 -43.25 22.97 -5.75
C GLU A 239 -43.18 21.77 -4.81
N GLY A 240 -42.49 21.90 -3.67
CA GLY A 240 -42.31 20.83 -2.69
C GLY A 240 -41.09 19.95 -2.97
N ILE A 241 -40.87 18.98 -2.09
CA ILE A 241 -39.75 18.03 -2.15
C ILE A 241 -40.27 16.66 -2.62
N PHE A 242 -39.68 16.12 -3.68
CA PHE A 242 -40.05 14.83 -4.29
C PHE A 242 -39.03 13.73 -3.94
N PHE A 243 -38.62 13.65 -2.68
CA PHE A 243 -37.59 12.73 -2.21
C PHE A 243 -38.23 11.42 -1.72
N GLU A 244 -37.83 10.31 -2.34
CA GLU A 244 -38.19 8.95 -1.92
C GLU A 244 -36.93 8.33 -1.28
N LEU A 245 -37.08 7.70 -0.12
CA LEU A 245 -36.00 7.09 0.67
C LEU A 245 -35.71 5.64 0.24
#